data_AF-A0A7X9HG91-F1
#
_entry.id   AF-A0A7X9HG91-F1
#
_cell.length_a   1.000
_cell.length_b   1.000
_cell.length_c   1.000
_cell.angle_alpha   90.00
_cell.angle_beta   90.00
_cell.angle_gamma   90.00
#
_symmetry.space_group_name_H-M   'P 1'
#
loop_
_entity.id
_entity.type
_entity.pdbx_description
1 polymer ?
#
loop_
_entity_poly.entity_id
_entity_poly.type
_entity_poly.pdbx_seq_one_letter_code
_entity_poly.pdbx_strand_id
1 'polypeptide(L)' 'MAQSWQRLRNGKNIKPHDIIMLKHERLEYELMNKYGYDYDTAHEITNKKYNYSFALRIYLKNNNLE' A
#
# COMPACT_ATOMS: atom_id res chain seq x y z
N MET A 1 7.29 -4.08 0.12
CA MET A 1 7.30 -2.61 -0.05
C MET A 1 8.53 -2.05 -0.78
N ALA A 2 9.78 -2.47 -0.50
CA ALA A 2 10.99 -1.84 -1.05
C ALA A 2 11.03 -1.69 -2.60
N GLN A 3 10.62 -2.72 -3.35
CA GLN A 3 10.57 -2.69 -4.82
C GLN A 3 9.49 -1.74 -5.38
N SER A 4 8.39 -1.55 -4.64
CA SER A 4 7.33 -0.61 -5.01
C SER A 4 7.80 0.83 -4.89
N TRP A 5 8.52 1.15 -3.81
CA TRP A 5 9.14 2.45 -3.59
C TRP A 5 10.19 2.80 -4.66
N GLN A 6 11.00 1.83 -5.09
CA GLN A 6 11.97 2.03 -6.17
C GLN A 6 11.29 2.37 -7.51
N ARG A 7 10.19 1.67 -7.87
CA ARG A 7 9.45 1.96 -9.11
C ARG A 7 8.78 3.34 -9.08
N LEU A 8 8.20 3.71 -7.94
CA LEU A 8 7.60 5.04 -7.74
C LEU A 8 8.64 6.14 -7.85
N ARG A 9 9.79 6.00 -7.16
CA ARG A 9 10.88 7.00 -7.18
C ARG A 9 11.51 7.14 -8.56
N ASN A 10 11.67 6.03 -9.29
CA ASN A 10 12.28 6.04 -10.62
C ASN A 10 11.30 6.47 -11.71
N GLY A 11 9.99 6.57 -11.42
CA GLY A 11 8.95 6.92 -12.38
C GLY A 11 8.77 5.92 -13.53
N LYS A 12 9.37 4.73 -13.43
CA LYS A 12 9.40 3.71 -14.49
C LYS A 12 8.70 2.44 -14.03
N ASN A 13 7.87 1.87 -14.91
CA ASN A 13 7.20 0.59 -14.71
C ASN A 13 6.28 0.56 -13.47
N ILE A 14 5.68 1.69 -13.09
CA ILE A 14 4.78 1.80 -11.93
C ILE A 14 3.64 0.80 -12.08
N LYS A 15 3.44 -0.04 -11.06
CA LYS A 15 2.40 -1.06 -11.05
C LYS A 15 1.18 -0.60 -10.23
N PRO A 16 -0.01 -1.16 -10.50
CA PRO A 16 -1.22 -0.81 -9.75
C PRO A 16 -1.08 -0.99 -8.24
N HIS A 17 -0.39 -2.05 -7.78
CA HIS A 17 -0.18 -2.29 -6.35
C HIS A 17 0.78 -1.28 -5.70
N ASP A 18 1.67 -0.63 -6.47
CA ASP A 18 2.54 0.43 -5.97
C ASP A 18 1.72 1.69 -5.62
N ILE A 19 0.71 2.01 -6.44
CA ILE A 19 -0.20 3.14 -6.19
C ILE A 19 -1.11 2.82 -4.97
N ILE A 20 -1.57 1.58 -4.85
CA ILE A 20 -2.37 1.13 -3.69
C ILE A 20 -1.55 1.24 -2.40
N MET A 21 -0.28 0.84 -2.43
CA MET A 21 0.65 1.01 -1.30
C MET A 21 0.76 2.48 -0.88
N LEU A 22 0.96 3.39 -1.84
CA LEU A 22 1.10 4.82 -1.55
C LEU A 22 -0.19 5.41 -0.94
N LYS A 23 -1.36 4.98 -1.44
CA LYS A 23 -2.66 5.38 -0.86
C LYS A 23 -2.87 4.79 0.53
N HIS A 24 -2.40 3.57 0.76
CA HIS A 24 -2.44 2.90 2.04
C HIS A 24 -1.61 3.68 3.07
N GLU A 25 -0.31 3.84 2.83
CA GLU A 25 0.58 4.55 3.76
C GLU A 25 0.14 6.00 4.03
N ARG A 26 -0.33 6.73 3.00
CA ARG A 26 -0.83 8.10 3.19
C ARG A 26 -2.06 8.15 4.09
N LEU A 27 -3.01 7.23 3.91
CA LEU A 27 -4.24 7.21 4.70
C LEU A 27 -3.97 6.78 6.14
N GLU A 28 -3.10 5.79 6.35
CA GLU A 28 -2.67 5.37 7.68
C GLU A 28 -2.01 6.54 8.43
N TYR A 29 -1.08 7.25 7.76
CA TYR A 29 -0.45 8.45 8.32
C TYR A 29 -1.46 9.56 8.63
N GLU A 30 -2.46 9.78 7.77
CA GLU A 30 -3.50 10.78 8.01
C GLU A 30 -4.39 10.39 9.21
N LEU A 31 -4.78 9.12 9.33
CA LEU A 31 -5.56 8.61 10.46
C LEU A 31 -4.80 8.76 11.78
N MET A 32 -3.50 8.46 11.79
CA MET A 32 -2.69 8.60 13.00
C MET A 32 -2.45 10.06 13.37
N ASN A 33 -2.01 10.90 12.42
CA ASN A 33 -1.60 12.28 12.75
C ASN A 33 -2.75 13.27 12.85
N LYS A 34 -3.80 13.10 12.03
CA LYS A 34 -4.92 14.05 11.97
C LYS A 34 -6.04 13.67 12.92
N TYR A 35 -6.31 12.37 13.05
CA TYR A 35 -7.41 11.86 13.87
C TYR A 35 -6.93 11.26 15.21
N GLY A 36 -5.61 11.09 15.40
CA GLY A 36 -5.06 10.56 16.64
C GLY A 36 -5.36 9.08 16.87
N TYR A 37 -5.69 8.32 15.82
CA TYR A 37 -5.89 6.89 15.94
C TYR A 37 -4.57 6.17 16.24
N ASP A 38 -4.66 5.07 16.98
CA ASP A 38 -3.55 4.15 17.14
C ASP A 38 -3.21 3.47 15.80
N TYR A 39 -1.99 2.94 15.73
CA TYR A 39 -1.48 2.30 14.51
C TYR A 39 -2.37 1.15 14.05
N ASP A 40 -2.80 0.26 14.94
CA ASP A 40 -3.59 -0.91 14.60
C ASP A 40 -4.98 -0.52 14.04
N THR A 41 -5.65 0.43 14.67
CA THR A 41 -6.92 0.98 14.20
C THR A 41 -6.77 1.65 12.84
N ALA A 42 -5.74 2.49 12.68
CA ALA A 42 -5.45 3.15 11.41
C ALA A 42 -5.13 2.12 10.31
N HIS A 43 -4.35 1.10 10.62
CA HIS A 43 -3.98 0.01 9.72
C HIS A 43 -5.21 -0.81 9.30
N GLU A 44 -6.11 -1.13 10.22
CA GLU A 44 -7.32 -1.90 9.93
C GLU A 44 -8.27 -1.12 9.01
N ILE A 45 -8.53 0.16 9.31
CA ILE A 45 -9.37 1.03 8.48
C ILE A 45 -8.74 1.19 7.09
N THR A 46 -7.43 1.40 7.04
CA THR A 46 -6.71 1.55 5.79
C THR A 46 -6.69 0.27 4.98
N ASN A 47 -6.51 -0.89 5.60
CA ASN A 47 -6.61 -2.20 4.93
C ASN A 47 -7.99 -2.46 4.35
N LYS A 48 -9.07 -2.07 5.05
CA LYS A 48 -10.44 -2.21 4.54
C LYS A 48 -10.64 -1.39 3.26
N LYS A 49 -10.01 -0.21 3.15
CA LYS A 49 -10.17 0.69 1.99
C LYS A 49 -9.15 0.43 0.88
N TYR A 50 -7.91 0.17 1.25
CA TYR A 50 -6.75 -0.01 0.38
C TYR A 50 -5.98 -1.26 0.83
N ASN A 51 -6.53 -2.43 0.51
CA ASN A 51 -5.91 -3.70 0.88
C ASN A 51 -4.64 -3.96 0.03
N TYR A 52 -3.51 -3.45 0.51
CA TYR A 52 -2.22 -3.61 -0.16
C TYR A 52 -1.82 -5.08 -0.25
N SER A 53 -2.04 -5.86 0.80
CA SER A 53 -1.70 -7.29 0.84
C SER A 53 -2.42 -8.08 -0.25
N PHE A 54 -3.71 -7.79 -0.48
CA PHE A 54 -4.47 -8.41 -1.57
C PHE A 54 -3.94 -7.98 -2.94
N ALA A 55 -3.69 -6.68 -3.15
CA ALA A 55 -3.15 -6.18 -4.41
C ALA A 55 -1.76 -6.77 -4.72
N LEU A 56 -0.91 -6.93 -3.70
CA LEU A 56 0.40 -7.56 -3.83
C LEU A 56 0.26 -9.04 -4.18
N ARG A 57 -0.68 -9.77 -3.56
CA ARG A 57 -0.92 -11.18 -3.87
C ARG A 57 -1.36 -11.38 -5.31
N ILE A 58 -2.28 -10.55 -5.80
CA ILE A 58 -2.72 -10.58 -7.20
C ILE A 58 -1.55 -10.29 -8.15
N TYR A 59 -0.69 -9.33 -7.80
CA TYR A 59 0.52 -9.06 -8.58
C TYR A 59 1.47 -10.26 -8.62
N LEU A 60 1.78 -10.88 -7.48
CA LEU A 60 2.67 -12.04 -7.41
C LEU A 60 2.13 -13.20 -8.24
N LYS A 61 0.84 -13.49 -8.09
CA LYS A 61 0.14 -14.53 -8.87
C LYS A 61 0.21 -14.29 -10.38
N ASN A 62 -0.07 -13.06 -10.82
CA ASN A 62 -0.06 -12.69 -12.24
C ASN A 62 1.33 -12.72 -12.86
N ASN A 63 2.40 -12.68 -12.06
CA ASN A 63 3.78 -12.73 -12.53
C ASN A 63 4.45 -14.08 -12.24
N ASN A 64 3.71 -15.08 -11.77
CA ASN A 64 4.24 -16.40 -11.38
C ASN A 64 5.41 -16.30 -10.38
N LEU A 65 5.27 -15.40 -9.38
CA LEU A 65 6.26 -15.16 -8.32
C LEU A 65 5.80 -15.72 -6.95
N GLU A 66 4.77 -16.58 -6.93
CA GLU A 66 4.27 -17.27 -5.73
C GLU A 66 5.16 -18.44 -5.30
#